data_AF-A0AAJ1KTB5-F1
#
_entry.id   AF-A0AAJ1KTB5-F1
#
_cell.length_a   1.000
_cell.length_b   1.000
_cell.length_c   1.000
_cell.angle_alpha   90.00
_cell.angle_beta   90.00
_cell.angle_gamma   90.00
#
_symmetry.space_group_name_H-M   'P 1'
#
loop_
_entity.id
_entity.type
_entity.pdbx_description
1 polymer ?
#
loop_
_entity_poly.entity_id
_entity_poly.type
_entity_poly.pdbx_seq_one_letter_code
_entity_poly.pdbx_strand_id
1 'polypeptide(L)'
;MNKSWIDKNLIAVPIEEVSTPKTGRVARVDYWWLVKDGQVFKTKYSNTFQCSKDRRVVDKIYEEAIRDHGFSAVNISIAYIEQRF
;
A
#
# COMPACT_ATOMS: atom_id res chain seq x y z
N MET A 1 -11.28 19.13 12.71
CA MET A 1 -11.47 18.72 11.30
C MET A 1 -12.94 18.95 10.96
N ASN A 2 -13.23 19.83 10.01
CA ASN A 2 -14.60 20.32 9.78
C ASN A 2 -15.40 19.27 8.98
N LYS A 3 -16.55 18.81 9.49
CA LYS A 3 -17.38 17.76 8.84
C LYS A 3 -17.66 18.07 7.36
N SER A 4 -17.85 19.35 7.05
CA SER A 4 -18.08 19.86 5.68
C SER A 4 -16.97 19.53 4.67
N TRP A 5 -15.72 19.31 5.09
CA TRP A 5 -14.64 18.96 4.16
C TRP A 5 -14.66 17.48 3.82
N ILE A 6 -14.96 16.65 4.81
CA ILE A 6 -15.06 15.18 4.68
C ILE A 6 -16.19 14.83 3.71
N ASP A 7 -17.37 15.43 3.88
CA ASP A 7 -18.54 15.16 3.03
C ASP A 7 -18.38 15.62 1.57
N LYS A 8 -17.50 16.59 1.31
CA LYS A 8 -17.26 17.12 -0.05
C LYS A 8 -16.19 16.37 -0.83
N ASN A 9 -15.33 15.61 -0.14
CA ASN A 9 -14.13 15.03 -0.73
C ASN A 9 -14.02 13.51 -0.53
N LEU A 10 -14.85 12.91 0.32
CA LEU A 10 -15.00 11.47 0.38
C LEU A 10 -16.08 11.03 -0.61
N ILE A 11 -15.74 10.05 -1.44
CA ILE A 11 -16.71 9.29 -2.21
C ILE A 11 -17.08 8.09 -1.36
N ALA A 12 -18.34 8.03 -0.92
CA ALA A 12 -18.87 6.82 -0.32
C ALA A 12 -18.96 5.74 -1.41
N VAL A 13 -18.17 4.68 -1.25
CA VAL A 13 -18.28 3.49 -2.09
C VAL A 13 -19.25 2.54 -1.39
N PRO A 14 -20.39 2.18 -2.02
CA PRO A 14 -21.32 1.20 -1.48
C PRO A 14 -20.60 -0.11 -1.16
N ILE A 15 -20.94 -0.76 -0.04
CA ILE A 15 -20.26 -1.99 0.38
C ILE A 15 -20.49 -3.13 -0.63
N GLU A 16 -21.55 -3.03 -1.43
CA GLU A 16 -21.88 -3.93 -2.53
C GLU A 16 -20.96 -3.76 -3.74
N GLU A 17 -20.41 -2.55 -3.94
CA GLU A 17 -19.38 -2.24 -4.95
C GLU A 17 -17.97 -2.58 -4.47
N VAL A 18 -17.78 -2.68 -3.15
CA VAL A 18 -16.61 -3.31 -2.55
C VAL A 18 -16.72 -4.81 -2.80
N SER A 19 -16.23 -5.26 -3.96
CA SER A 19 -16.20 -6.68 -4.28
C SER A 19 -15.54 -7.43 -3.13
N THR A 20 -16.29 -8.31 -2.47
CA THR A 20 -15.71 -9.27 -1.52
C THR A 20 -14.58 -9.97 -2.29
N PRO A 21 -13.31 -9.86 -1.83
CA PRO A 21 -12.21 -10.46 -2.55
C PRO A 21 -12.55 -11.94 -2.79
N LYS A 22 -12.64 -12.35 -4.06
CA LYS A 22 -13.06 -13.71 -4.46
C LYS A 22 -12.17 -14.81 -3.87
N THR A 23 -11.06 -14.43 -3.26
CA THR A 23 -10.25 -15.25 -2.36
C THR A 23 -9.82 -14.35 -1.20
N GLY A 24 -10.02 -14.75 0.05
CA GLY A 24 -9.82 -13.91 1.24
C GLY A 24 -8.38 -13.39 1.42
N ARG A 25 -8.01 -12.32 0.72
CA ARG A 25 -6.65 -11.77 0.73
C ARG A 25 -6.63 -10.35 1.29
N VAL A 26 -5.72 -10.19 2.26
CA VAL A 26 -5.69 -9.20 3.34
C VAL A 26 -5.68 -7.75 2.83
N ALA A 27 -6.59 -6.93 3.36
CA ALA A 27 -6.48 -5.48 3.24
C ALA A 27 -5.35 -4.98 4.16
N ARG A 28 -4.38 -4.26 3.60
CA ARG A 28 -3.34 -3.61 4.40
C ARG A 28 -3.70 -2.14 4.61
N VAL A 29 -3.96 -1.81 5.87
CA VAL A 29 -4.37 -0.48 6.30
C VAL A 29 -3.19 0.25 6.94
N ASP A 30 -2.90 1.44 6.43
CA ASP A 30 -1.84 2.35 6.86
C ASP A 30 -0.45 1.71 6.89
N TYR A 31 -0.07 1.11 5.77
CA TYR A 31 1.28 0.56 5.57
C TYR A 31 2.14 1.54 4.77
N TRP A 32 3.44 1.50 5.03
CA TRP A 32 4.49 2.07 4.22
C TRP A 32 5.00 1.03 3.23
N TRP A 33 5.09 1.42 1.96
CA TRP A 33 5.40 0.57 0.83
C TRP A 33 6.66 1.06 0.15
N LEU A 34 7.52 0.13 -0.25
CA LEU A 34 8.61 0.45 -1.15
C LEU A 34 8.04 0.64 -2.56
N VAL A 35 8.26 1.81 -3.14
CA VAL A 35 7.73 2.24 -4.44
C VAL A 35 8.86 2.69 -5.34
N LYS A 36 8.79 2.34 -6.62
CA LYS A 36 9.65 2.86 -7.69
C LYS A 36 8.82 3.12 -8.93
N ASP A 37 9.06 4.26 -9.58
CA ASP A 37 8.36 4.67 -10.80
C ASP A 37 6.82 4.60 -10.66
N GLY A 38 6.32 4.97 -9.48
CA GLY A 38 4.88 4.93 -9.15
C GLY A 38 4.30 3.55 -8.87
N GLN A 39 5.10 2.48 -8.88
CA GLN A 39 4.65 1.11 -8.67
C GLN A 39 5.16 0.53 -7.35
N VAL A 40 4.30 -0.19 -6.64
CA VAL A 40 4.66 -0.94 -5.43
C VAL A 40 5.57 -2.12 -5.77
N PHE A 41 6.66 -2.26 -5.03
CA PHE A 41 7.68 -3.27 -5.31
C PHE A 41 7.37 -4.63 -4.68
N LYS A 42 7.65 -5.70 -5.44
CA LYS A 42 7.53 -7.09 -5.03
C LYS A 42 8.87 -7.81 -5.23
N THR A 43 9.18 -8.74 -4.34
CA THR A 43 10.28 -9.70 -4.58
C THR A 43 9.91 -10.65 -5.73
N LYS A 44 10.84 -10.85 -6.66
CA LYS A 44 10.64 -11.69 -7.86
C LYS A 44 10.25 -13.14 -7.53
N TYR A 45 10.76 -13.69 -6.43
CA TYR A 45 10.59 -15.12 -6.10
C TYR A 45 9.40 -15.42 -5.20
N SER A 46 9.15 -14.61 -4.18
CA SER A 46 8.09 -14.88 -3.19
C SER A 46 6.80 -14.09 -3.46
N ASN A 47 6.76 -13.27 -4.51
CA ASN A 47 5.65 -12.36 -4.81
C ASN A 47 5.21 -11.51 -3.60
N THR A 48 6.11 -11.32 -2.64
CA THR A 48 5.82 -10.64 -1.39
C THR A 48 6.02 -9.15 -1.61
N PHE A 49 5.01 -8.36 -1.27
CA PHE A 49 5.13 -6.91 -1.30
C PHE A 49 6.03 -6.42 -0.18
N GLN A 50 6.94 -5.52 -0.52
CA GLN A 50 7.89 -4.95 0.43
C GLN A 50 7.22 -3.78 1.17
N CYS A 51 6.61 -4.08 2.33
CA CYS A 51 5.86 -3.09 3.12
C CYS A 51 5.87 -3.40 4.62
N SER A 52 5.68 -2.36 5.45
CA SER A 52 5.58 -2.45 6.91
C SER A 52 4.64 -1.38 7.46
N LYS A 53 4.05 -1.59 8.65
CA LYS A 53 3.31 -0.52 9.36
C LYS A 53 4.23 0.59 9.84
N ASP A 54 5.48 0.26 10.14
CA ASP A 54 6.49 1.23 10.56
C ASP A 54 7.36 1.60 9.37
N ARG A 55 7.34 2.89 9.02
CA ARG A 55 8.20 3.47 7.97
C ARG A 55 9.67 3.16 8.21
N ARG A 56 10.13 3.23 9.47
CA ARG A 56 11.54 3.05 9.83
C ARG A 56 12.07 1.69 9.42
N VAL A 57 11.19 0.68 9.40
CA VAL A 57 11.53 -0.66 8.93
C VAL A 57 11.77 -0.66 7.43
N VAL A 58 10.93 0.01 6.65
CA VAL A 58 11.11 0.14 5.19
C VAL A 58 12.38 0.93 4.88
N ASP A 59 12.55 2.09 5.53
CA ASP A 59 13.72 2.95 5.33
C ASP A 59 15.03 2.21 5.68
N LYS A 60 15.05 1.45 6.78
CA LYS A 60 16.25 0.70 7.21
C LYS A 60 16.55 -0.51 6.32
N ILE A 61 15.54 -1.30 5.94
CA ILE A 61 15.76 -2.51 5.14
C ILE A 61 16.16 -2.16 3.71
N TYR A 62 15.62 -1.07 3.16
CA TYR A 62 15.82 -0.68 1.76
C TYR A 62 16.60 0.63 1.61
N GLU A 63 17.44 0.98 2.59
CA GLU A 63 18.20 2.24 2.61
C GLU A 63 18.98 2.47 1.32
N GLU A 64 19.75 1.47 0.89
CA GLU A 64 20.53 1.52 -0.35
C GLU A 64 19.63 1.70 -1.58
N ALA A 65 18.52 0.97 -1.66
CA ALA A 65 17.60 1.08 -2.79
C ALA A 65 16.95 2.47 -2.87
N ILE A 66 16.57 3.03 -1.72
CA ILE A 66 15.97 4.37 -1.63
C ILE A 66 17.01 5.44 -2.00
N ARG A 67 18.24 5.31 -1.50
CA ARG A 67 19.31 6.29 -1.73
C ARG A 67 19.86 6.24 -3.15
N ASP A 68 20.11 5.05 -3.68
CA ASP A 68 20.97 4.83 -4.85
C ASP A 68 20.20 4.33 -6.09
N HIS A 69 18.95 3.88 -5.93
CA HIS A 69 18.21 3.20 -7.01
C HIS A 69 16.83 3.79 -7.31
N GLY A 70 16.54 4.98 -6.78
CA GLY A 70 15.33 5.75 -7.08
C GLY A 70 14.06 5.17 -6.46
N PHE A 71 14.19 4.39 -5.39
CA PHE A 71 13.03 3.93 -4.63
C PHE A 71 12.60 4.97 -3.59
N SER A 72 11.37 4.84 -3.09
CA SER A 72 10.83 5.66 -2.01
C SER A 72 9.94 4.83 -1.09
N ALA A 73 9.83 5.23 0.17
CA ALA A 73 8.84 4.68 1.09
C ALA A 73 7.59 5.57 1.09
N VAL A 74 6.48 5.03 0.60
CA VAL A 74 5.21 5.75 0.47
C VAL A 74 4.15 5.12 1.37
N ASN A 75 3.46 5.95 2.15
CA ASN A 75 2.30 5.48 2.91
C ASN A 75 1.11 5.32 1.95
N ILE A 76 0.50 4.14 1.98
CA ILE A 76 -0.77 3.87 1.29
C ILE A 76 -1.78 3.52 2.37
N SER A 77 -2.80 4.36 2.52
CA SER A 77 -3.80 4.23 3.60
C SER A 77 -4.57 2.92 3.52
N ILE A 78 -4.92 2.46 2.31
CA ILE A 78 -5.55 1.16 2.09
C ILE A 78 -5.01 0.56 0.80
N ALA A 79 -4.49 -0.66 0.87
CA ALA A 79 -4.13 -1.44 -0.30
C ALA A 79 -4.80 -2.82 -0.25
N TYR A 80 -5.52 -3.16 -1.32
CA TYR A 80 -6.10 -4.48 -1.53
C TYR A 80 -5.09 -5.36 -2.28
N ILE A 81 -4.67 -6.45 -1.65
CA ILE A 81 -3.71 -7.37 -2.24
C ILE A 81 -4.44 -8.60 -2.79
N GLU A 82 -4.56 -8.69 -4.11
CA GLU A 82 -4.87 -9.96 -4.78
C GLU A 82 -3.54 -10.70 -5.00
N GLN A 83 -3.30 -11.83 -4.31
CA GLN A 83 -2.28 -12.77 -4.83
C GLN A 83 -2.94 -13.57 -5.96
N ARG A 84 -2.23 -13.76 -7.06
CA ARG A 84 -2.63 -14.67 -8.13
C ARG A 84 -1.72 -15.89 -7.99
N PHE A 85 -2.33 -17.07 -7.90
CA PHE A 85 -1.61 -18.34 -7.90
C PHE A 85 -1.31 -18.74 -9.33
#